data_AF-A0A522U6R3-F1
#
_entry.id   AF-A0A522U6R3-F1
#
_cell.length_a   1.000
_cell.length_b   1.000
_cell.length_c   1.000
_cell.angle_alpha   90.00
_cell.angle_beta   90.00
_cell.angle_gamma   90.00
#
_symmetry.space_group_name_H-M   'P 1'
#
loop_
_entity.id
_entity.type
_entity.pdbx_description
1 polymer ?
#
loop_
_entity_poly.entity_id
_entity_poly.type
_entity_poly.pdbx_seq_one_letter_code
_entity_poly.pdbx_strand_id
1 'polypeptide(L)'
;MDSQQLLLGLGSAATLLALWAAVFATRADRASRRAMKLADSRWEAITRPAPHLTFTGQPAPGQAIEVEVENLGGTLTAGGVIVQSGDDLYAGELTLPEKAPPRRIVLQPVMKAWQRASQPRCLLMVVRDVGGRCWDCMDVNKPVGNPRKWLAGQLRELRLQGVVEFPGLTGPARS
;
A
#
# COMPACT_ATOMS: atom_id res chain seq x y z
N MET A 1 -13.00 7.95 69.72
CA MET A 1 -12.28 7.52 68.51
C MET A 1 -11.11 8.47 68.33
N ASP A 2 -9.91 7.92 68.31
CA ASP A 2 -8.67 8.70 68.34
C ASP A 2 -8.34 9.23 66.94
N SER A 3 -7.96 10.50 66.85
CA SER A 3 -7.65 11.21 65.60
C SER A 3 -6.62 10.49 64.72
N GLN A 4 -5.70 9.76 65.36
CA GLN A 4 -4.69 8.93 64.69
C GLN A 4 -5.28 7.73 63.94
N GLN A 5 -6.35 7.11 64.45
CA GLN A 5 -7.02 5.98 63.80
C GLN A 5 -7.80 6.43 62.55
N LEU A 6 -8.37 7.65 62.59
CA LEU A 6 -9.03 8.27 61.44
C LEU A 6 -8.03 8.59 60.31
N LEU A 7 -6.86 9.12 60.66
CA LEU A 7 -5.79 9.41 59.69
C LEU A 7 -5.21 8.13 59.05
N LEU A 8 -5.01 7.07 59.84
CA LEU A 8 -4.58 5.76 59.33
C LEU A 8 -5.63 5.11 58.42
N GLY A 9 -6.92 5.23 58.77
CA GLY A 9 -8.02 4.75 57.94
C GLY A 9 -8.12 5.49 56.60
N LEU A 10 -7.98 6.81 56.61
CA LEU A 10 -7.97 7.63 55.39
C LEU A 10 -6.75 7.35 54.50
N GLY A 11 -5.55 7.19 55.10
CA GLY A 11 -4.34 6.86 54.36
C GLY A 11 -4.40 5.48 53.67
N SER A 12 -4.97 4.48 54.35
CA SER A 12 -5.17 3.15 53.75
C SER A 12 -6.25 3.16 52.65
N ALA A 13 -7.35 3.87 52.85
CA ALA A 13 -8.36 4.05 51.81
C ALA A 13 -7.80 4.78 50.57
N ALA A 14 -7.01 5.84 50.77
CA ALA A 14 -6.39 6.59 49.68
C ALA A 14 -5.39 5.75 48.87
N THR A 15 -4.57 4.94 49.52
CA THR A 15 -3.61 4.06 48.82
C THR A 15 -4.31 2.94 48.04
N LEU A 16 -5.38 2.36 48.59
CA LEU A 16 -6.21 1.37 47.89
C LEU A 16 -6.91 1.99 46.67
N LEU A 17 -7.44 3.20 46.80
CA LEU A 17 -8.04 3.92 45.67
C LEU A 17 -7.00 4.31 44.61
N ALA A 18 -5.81 4.75 45.02
CA ALA A 18 -4.72 5.08 44.09
C ALA A 18 -4.23 3.85 43.33
N LEU A 19 -4.10 2.70 44.01
CA LEU A 19 -3.73 1.44 43.38
C LEU A 19 -4.81 0.99 42.37
N TRP A 20 -6.08 1.09 42.74
CA TRP A 20 -7.19 0.81 41.84
C TRP A 20 -7.21 1.75 40.63
N ALA A 21 -7.00 3.04 40.83
CA ALA A 21 -6.90 4.02 39.75
C ALA A 21 -5.77 3.69 38.78
N ALA A 22 -4.59 3.28 39.28
CA ALA A 22 -3.48 2.84 38.44
C ALA A 22 -3.81 1.58 37.62
N VAL A 23 -4.52 0.61 38.20
CA VAL A 23 -5.00 -0.58 37.49
C VAL A 23 -6.02 -0.22 36.40
N PHE A 24 -6.97 0.66 36.69
CA PHE A 24 -7.93 1.12 35.67
C PHE A 24 -7.27 1.93 34.57
N ALA A 25 -6.34 2.83 34.91
CA ALA A 25 -5.59 3.63 33.94
C ALA A 25 -4.79 2.75 32.97
N THR A 26 -4.08 1.74 33.49
CA THR A 26 -3.30 0.80 32.65
C THR A 26 -4.20 -0.09 31.78
N ARG A 27 -5.37 -0.52 32.28
CA ARG A 27 -6.36 -1.24 31.47
C ARG A 27 -6.97 -0.37 30.39
N ALA A 28 -7.29 0.89 30.71
CA ALA A 28 -7.82 1.86 29.77
C ALA A 28 -6.81 2.17 28.65
N ASP A 29 -5.52 2.37 28.97
CA ASP A 29 -4.46 2.58 27.98
C ASP A 29 -4.28 1.36 27.06
N ARG A 30 -4.36 0.14 27.61
CA ARG A 30 -4.33 -1.07 26.78
C ARG A 30 -5.55 -1.18 25.86
N ALA A 31 -6.73 -0.81 26.36
CA ALA A 31 -7.95 -0.83 25.57
C ALA A 31 -7.93 0.22 24.45
N SER A 32 -7.46 1.44 24.75
CA SER A 32 -7.33 2.52 23.75
C SER A 32 -6.34 2.14 22.66
N ARG A 33 -5.15 1.62 23.01
CA ARG A 33 -4.16 1.15 22.02
C ARG A 33 -4.71 0.05 21.13
N ARG A 34 -5.49 -0.88 21.67
CA ARG A 34 -6.14 -1.95 20.87
C ARG A 34 -7.21 -1.37 19.95
N ALA A 35 -8.01 -0.44 20.44
CA ALA A 35 -9.03 0.23 19.64
C ALA A 35 -8.41 1.04 18.50
N MET A 36 -7.33 1.78 18.77
CA MET A 36 -6.58 2.52 17.75
C MET A 36 -6.01 1.57 16.68
N LYS A 37 -5.34 0.48 17.08
CA LYS A 37 -4.83 -0.53 16.14
C LYS A 37 -5.93 -1.15 15.26
N LEU A 38 -7.12 -1.38 15.83
CA LEU A 38 -8.26 -1.91 15.09
C LEU A 38 -8.87 -0.86 14.15
N ALA A 39 -8.92 0.40 14.57
CA ALA A 39 -9.37 1.50 13.73
C ALA A 39 -8.42 1.69 12.55
N ASP A 40 -7.11 1.68 12.82
CA ASP A 40 -6.06 1.75 11.79
C ASP A 40 -6.22 0.60 10.79
N SER A 41 -6.32 -0.65 11.25
CA SER A 41 -6.43 -1.80 10.35
C SER A 41 -7.70 -1.77 9.49
N ARG A 42 -8.82 -1.31 10.03
CA ARG A 42 -10.06 -1.09 9.27
C ARG A 42 -9.89 0.02 8.24
N TRP A 43 -9.25 1.11 8.62
CA TRP A 43 -8.95 2.20 7.71
C TRP A 43 -8.04 1.75 6.57
N GLU A 44 -6.99 0.96 6.86
CA GLU A 44 -6.12 0.39 5.83
C GLU A 44 -6.91 -0.51 4.88
N ALA A 45 -7.80 -1.35 5.39
CA ALA A 45 -8.60 -2.25 4.56
C ALA A 45 -9.52 -1.50 3.60
N ILE A 46 -10.06 -0.35 4.01
CA ILE A 46 -10.94 0.49 3.18
C ILE A 46 -10.14 1.32 2.18
N THR A 47 -8.98 1.86 2.58
CA THR A 47 -8.18 2.77 1.74
C THR A 47 -7.22 2.07 0.81
N ARG A 48 -7.02 0.75 0.97
CA ARG A 48 -6.10 -0.04 0.14
C ARG A 48 -6.57 -0.10 -1.31
N PRO A 49 -5.75 0.35 -2.28
CA PRO A 49 -6.05 0.17 -3.69
C PRO A 49 -5.98 -1.31 -4.09
N ALA A 50 -6.84 -1.71 -5.01
CA ALA A 50 -6.87 -3.07 -5.55
C ALA A 50 -7.05 -3.01 -7.07
N PRO A 51 -6.03 -2.54 -7.81
CA PRO A 51 -6.06 -2.56 -9.27
C PRO A 51 -6.12 -4.00 -9.82
N HIS A 52 -6.88 -4.18 -10.89
CA HIS A 52 -6.92 -5.40 -11.66
C HIS A 52 -6.64 -5.09 -13.13
N LEU A 53 -5.75 -5.87 -13.75
CA LEU A 53 -5.42 -5.74 -15.18
C LEU A 53 -6.04 -6.87 -15.96
N THR A 54 -6.72 -6.52 -17.04
CA THR A 54 -7.21 -7.44 -18.04
C THR A 54 -6.56 -7.12 -19.38
N PHE A 55 -5.97 -8.12 -20.01
CA PHE A 55 -5.31 -7.96 -21.30
C PHE A 55 -6.32 -8.22 -22.41
N THR A 56 -6.52 -7.23 -23.28
CA THR A 56 -7.50 -7.31 -24.38
C THR A 56 -6.96 -8.07 -25.59
N GLY A 57 -5.64 -8.17 -25.73
CA GLY A 57 -4.99 -8.89 -26.81
C GLY A 57 -3.46 -8.78 -26.78
N GLN A 58 -2.81 -9.45 -27.73
CA GLN A 58 -1.36 -9.31 -27.93
C GLN A 58 -1.08 -8.25 -28.99
N PRO A 59 -0.24 -7.24 -28.69
CA PRO A 59 0.18 -6.26 -29.67
C PRO A 59 1.15 -6.89 -30.68
N ALA A 60 1.21 -6.32 -31.88
CA ALA A 60 2.32 -6.64 -32.78
C ALA A 60 3.64 -6.10 -32.20
N PRO A 61 4.80 -6.70 -32.54
CA PRO A 61 6.09 -6.26 -32.03
C PRO A 61 6.34 -4.76 -32.26
N GLY A 62 6.74 -4.04 -31.21
CA GLY A 62 6.98 -2.59 -31.25
C GLY A 62 5.73 -1.71 -31.28
N GLN A 63 4.52 -2.27 -31.25
CA GLN A 63 3.29 -1.52 -31.05
C GLN A 63 2.97 -1.41 -29.56
N ALA A 64 2.25 -0.34 -29.18
CA ALA A 64 1.77 -0.19 -27.81
C ALA A 64 0.74 -1.28 -27.46
N ILE A 65 0.74 -1.70 -26.19
CA ILE A 65 -0.24 -2.66 -25.67
C ILE A 65 -1.42 -1.93 -25.06
N GLU A 66 -2.63 -2.32 -25.45
CA GLU A 66 -3.85 -1.91 -24.77
C GLU A 66 -4.10 -2.84 -23.57
N VAL A 67 -4.30 -2.24 -22.41
CA VAL A 67 -4.63 -2.97 -21.18
C VAL A 67 -5.87 -2.32 -20.59
N GLU A 68 -6.80 -3.14 -20.15
CA GLU A 68 -7.96 -2.68 -19.39
C GLU A 68 -7.61 -2.75 -17.90
N VAL A 69 -7.82 -1.64 -17.20
CA VAL A 69 -7.53 -1.52 -15.78
C VAL A 69 -8.77 -1.07 -15.06
N GLU A 70 -9.14 -1.82 -14.03
CA GLU A 70 -10.15 -1.43 -13.05
C GLU A 70 -9.50 -1.28 -11.68
N ASN A 71 -10.13 -0.55 -10.77
CA ASN A 71 -9.73 -0.50 -9.38
C ASN A 71 -10.90 -0.96 -8.52
N LEU A 72 -10.71 -2.03 -7.76
CA LEU A 72 -11.74 -2.60 -6.90
C LEU A 72 -11.67 -2.04 -5.46
N GLY A 73 -10.60 -1.30 -5.14
CA GLY A 73 -10.30 -0.81 -3.81
C GLY A 73 -10.32 0.71 -3.69
N GLY A 74 -9.56 1.21 -2.72
CA GLY A 74 -9.37 2.63 -2.43
C GLY A 74 -8.61 3.37 -3.54
N THR A 75 -8.56 4.70 -3.44
CA THR A 75 -7.98 5.57 -4.47
C THR A 75 -6.48 5.31 -4.66
N LEU A 76 -6.07 5.15 -5.92
CA LEU A 76 -4.70 5.01 -6.38
C LEU A 76 -4.20 6.38 -6.86
N THR A 77 -3.46 7.07 -6.01
CA THR A 77 -2.95 8.41 -6.30
C THR A 77 -1.78 8.40 -7.28
N ALA A 78 -1.01 7.30 -7.29
CA ALA A 78 0.05 7.02 -8.26
C ALA A 78 0.24 5.50 -8.34
N GLY A 79 0.68 5.00 -9.49
CA GLY A 79 0.90 3.58 -9.72
C GLY A 79 1.92 3.40 -10.83
N GLY A 80 2.73 2.35 -10.72
CA GLY A 80 3.67 1.94 -11.75
C GLY A 80 3.32 0.53 -12.17
N VAL A 81 3.20 0.32 -13.48
CA VAL A 81 2.95 -1.00 -14.06
C VAL A 81 4.06 -1.33 -15.05
N ILE A 82 4.54 -2.56 -15.01
CA ILE A 82 5.41 -3.14 -16.02
C ILE A 82 4.77 -4.44 -16.52
N VAL A 83 4.56 -4.51 -17.82
CA VAL A 83 3.96 -5.65 -18.51
C VAL A 83 4.97 -6.19 -19.52
N GLN A 84 4.95 -7.50 -19.71
CA GLN A 84 5.69 -8.16 -20.77
C GLN A 84 4.71 -8.84 -21.73
N SER A 85 4.89 -8.64 -23.03
CA SER A 85 4.15 -9.37 -24.06
C SER A 85 5.04 -9.63 -25.26
N GLY A 86 5.13 -10.90 -25.68
CA GLY A 86 6.05 -11.29 -26.75
C GLY A 86 7.49 -10.99 -26.36
N ASP A 87 8.17 -10.22 -27.21
CA ASP A 87 9.58 -9.84 -27.04
C ASP A 87 9.74 -8.42 -26.48
N ASP A 88 8.65 -7.79 -26.04
CA ASP A 88 8.63 -6.39 -25.59
C ASP A 88 8.24 -6.28 -24.11
N LEU A 89 8.89 -5.34 -23.43
CA LEU A 89 8.53 -4.83 -22.12
C LEU A 89 7.85 -3.48 -22.29
N TYR A 90 6.78 -3.30 -21.54
CA TYR A 90 5.92 -2.13 -21.53
C TYR A 90 5.89 -1.57 -20.13
N ALA A 91 5.91 -0.24 -20.01
CA ALA A 91 5.76 0.40 -18.71
C ALA A 91 4.87 1.63 -18.81
N GLY A 92 4.24 1.98 -17.70
CA GLY A 92 3.45 3.19 -17.61
C GLY A 92 3.05 3.53 -16.19
N GLU A 93 2.61 4.77 -16.01
CA GLU A 93 2.04 5.24 -14.75
C GLU A 93 0.52 5.14 -14.76
N LEU A 94 -0.06 4.91 -13.59
CA LEU A 94 -1.48 4.76 -13.37
C LEU A 94 -1.97 5.69 -12.27
N THR A 95 -3.14 6.25 -12.46
CA THR A 95 -3.87 7.02 -11.43
C THR A 95 -5.36 6.66 -11.53
N LEU A 96 -5.92 6.04 -10.50
CA LEU A 96 -7.29 5.52 -10.53
C LEU A 96 -8.07 6.05 -9.32
N PRO A 97 -9.29 6.58 -9.50
CA PRO A 97 -10.15 6.89 -8.37
C PRO A 97 -10.55 5.61 -7.62
N GLU A 98 -11.10 5.78 -6.42
CA GLU A 98 -11.71 4.68 -5.67
C GLU A 98 -12.77 3.99 -6.54
N LYS A 99 -12.76 2.64 -6.54
CA LYS A 99 -13.75 1.81 -7.26
C LYS A 99 -13.93 2.20 -8.73
N ALA A 100 -12.82 2.56 -9.39
CA ALA A 100 -12.84 2.95 -10.80
C ALA A 100 -13.31 1.78 -11.69
N PRO A 101 -14.29 2.00 -12.59
CA PRO A 101 -14.71 0.97 -13.53
C PRO A 101 -13.57 0.63 -14.52
N PRO A 102 -13.67 -0.52 -15.21
CA PRO A 102 -12.74 -0.89 -16.26
C PRO A 102 -12.54 0.23 -17.28
N ARG A 103 -11.29 0.64 -17.46
CA ARG A 103 -10.89 1.64 -18.46
C ARG A 103 -9.67 1.16 -19.22
N ARG A 104 -9.64 1.47 -20.52
CA ARG A 104 -8.49 1.14 -21.36
C ARG A 104 -7.38 2.16 -21.16
N ILE A 105 -6.16 1.65 -21.02
CA ILE A 105 -4.93 2.41 -21.03
C ILE A 105 -4.01 1.86 -22.13
N VAL A 106 -3.08 2.68 -22.57
CA VAL A 106 -2.09 2.30 -23.56
C VAL A 106 -0.72 2.36 -22.90
N LEU A 107 0.00 1.25 -22.90
CA LEU A 107 1.38 1.19 -22.40
C LEU A 107 2.35 1.16 -23.58
N GLN A 108 3.36 2.02 -23.54
CA GLN A 108 4.36 2.12 -24.59
C GLN A 108 5.47 1.06 -24.38
N PRO A 109 6.02 0.50 -25.46
CA PRO A 109 7.17 -0.38 -25.35
C PRO A 109 8.39 0.43 -24.88
N VAL A 110 9.09 -0.07 -23.87
CA VAL A 110 10.26 0.60 -23.27
C VAL A 110 11.56 -0.12 -23.58
N MET A 111 11.53 -1.44 -23.76
CA MET A 111 12.70 -2.23 -24.17
C MET A 111 12.28 -3.61 -24.66
N LYS A 112 13.24 -4.34 -25.24
CA LYS A 112 13.07 -5.77 -25.53
C LYS A 112 13.18 -6.61 -24.27
N ALA A 113 12.29 -7.57 -24.12
CA ALA A 113 12.32 -8.56 -23.06
C ALA A 113 13.46 -9.56 -23.28
N TRP A 114 14.07 -10.03 -22.19
CA TRP A 114 15.13 -11.05 -22.26
C TRP A 114 14.61 -12.44 -22.66
N GLN A 115 13.36 -12.73 -22.29
CA GLN A 115 12.67 -13.98 -22.64
C GLN A 115 11.40 -13.63 -23.40
N ARG A 116 11.01 -14.48 -24.35
CA ARG A 116 9.73 -14.32 -25.02
C ARG A 116 8.59 -14.80 -24.13
N ALA A 117 7.54 -13.99 -23.98
CA ALA A 117 6.31 -14.38 -23.30
C ALA A 117 5.23 -14.75 -24.33
N SER A 118 4.64 -15.94 -24.20
CA SER A 118 3.57 -16.41 -25.08
C SER A 118 2.23 -15.73 -24.81
N GLN A 119 2.05 -15.14 -23.63
CA GLN A 119 0.87 -14.37 -23.22
C GLN A 119 1.32 -13.11 -22.48
N PRO A 120 0.54 -12.01 -22.53
CA PRO A 120 0.82 -10.83 -21.73
C PRO A 120 0.85 -11.17 -20.24
N ARG A 121 1.89 -10.75 -19.54
CA ARG A 121 2.04 -10.94 -18.09
C ARG A 121 2.43 -9.64 -17.42
N CYS A 122 1.77 -9.33 -16.31
CA CYS A 122 2.23 -8.26 -15.42
C CYS A 122 3.48 -8.75 -14.68
N LEU A 123 4.55 -7.97 -14.69
CA LEU A 123 5.79 -8.26 -13.97
C LEU A 123 5.90 -7.46 -12.68
N LEU A 124 5.35 -6.25 -12.69
CA LEU A 124 5.38 -5.35 -11.55
C LEU A 124 4.13 -4.50 -11.56
N MET A 125 3.49 -4.42 -10.40
CA MET A 125 2.37 -3.52 -10.16
C MET A 125 2.51 -2.99 -8.75
N VAL A 126 2.83 -1.71 -8.67
CA VAL A 126 2.99 -1.03 -7.39
C VAL A 126 2.12 0.21 -7.40
N VAL A 127 1.47 0.47 -6.28
CA VAL A 127 0.50 1.55 -6.16
C VAL A 127 0.75 2.34 -4.91
N ARG A 128 0.34 3.59 -4.94
CA ARG A 128 0.35 4.50 -3.81
C ARG A 128 -1.09 4.88 -3.45
N ASP A 129 -1.42 4.74 -2.18
CA ASP A 129 -2.73 5.10 -1.66
C ASP A 129 -2.79 6.59 -1.27
N VAL A 130 -3.99 7.05 -0.91
CA VAL A 130 -4.23 8.43 -0.43
C VAL A 130 -3.49 8.78 0.86
N GLY A 131 -3.11 7.78 1.66
CA GLY A 131 -2.28 7.96 2.85
C GLY A 131 -0.79 8.05 2.52
N GLY A 132 -0.42 7.98 1.24
CA GLY A 132 0.95 8.02 0.77
C GLY A 132 1.73 6.71 0.91
N ARG A 133 1.09 5.63 1.39
CA ARG A 133 1.71 4.30 1.53
C ARG A 133 1.76 3.61 0.18
N CYS A 134 2.80 2.82 -0.05
CA CYS A 134 2.93 2.04 -1.27
C CYS A 134 2.65 0.56 -1.03
N TRP A 135 2.07 -0.10 -2.02
CA TRP A 135 1.64 -1.49 -1.98
C TRP A 135 2.11 -2.21 -3.25
N ASP A 136 2.66 -3.40 -3.09
CA ASP A 136 2.96 -4.34 -4.17
C ASP A 136 1.73 -5.20 -4.43
N CYS A 137 1.07 -4.94 -5.56
CA CYS A 137 -0.19 -5.57 -5.95
C CYS A 137 -0.01 -6.89 -6.70
N MET A 138 1.23 -7.34 -6.93
CA MET A 138 1.48 -8.64 -7.56
C MET A 138 1.22 -9.80 -6.59
N ASP A 139 1.58 -9.63 -5.32
CA ASP A 139 1.58 -10.67 -4.30
C ASP A 139 0.78 -10.22 -3.06
N VAL A 140 -0.53 -10.47 -3.04
CA VAL A 140 -1.38 -10.29 -1.83
C VAL A 140 -1.43 -8.83 -1.32
N ASN A 141 -1.14 -7.84 -2.17
CA ASN A 141 -1.10 -6.42 -1.78
C ASN A 141 -0.18 -6.18 -0.56
N LYS A 142 1.09 -6.58 -0.66
CA LYS A 142 2.07 -6.42 0.43
C LYS A 142 2.47 -4.95 0.60
N PRO A 143 2.57 -4.43 1.84
CA PRO A 143 3.03 -3.07 2.07
C PRO A 143 4.52 -2.92 1.73
N VAL A 144 4.86 -1.82 1.06
CA VAL A 144 6.23 -1.48 0.68
C VAL A 144 6.76 -0.40 1.63
N GLY A 145 7.71 -0.77 2.49
CA GLY A 145 8.23 0.13 3.53
C GLY A 145 9.10 1.28 3.00
N ASN A 146 10.05 1.01 2.10
CA ASN A 146 10.88 2.03 1.45
C ASN A 146 10.66 1.95 -0.07
N PRO A 147 9.69 2.70 -0.63
CA PRO A 147 9.32 2.61 -2.04
C PRO A 147 10.48 2.88 -2.98
N ARG A 148 11.33 3.87 -2.67
CA ARG A 148 12.48 4.23 -3.49
C ARG A 148 13.51 3.10 -3.58
N LYS A 149 13.90 2.53 -2.43
CA LYS A 149 14.87 1.43 -2.39
C LYS A 149 14.29 0.14 -2.99
N TRP A 150 13.04 -0.16 -2.67
CA TRP A 150 12.34 -1.36 -3.16
C TRP A 150 12.17 -1.32 -4.67
N LEU A 151 11.67 -0.20 -5.21
CA LEU A 151 11.46 -0.03 -6.65
C LEU A 151 12.79 -0.08 -7.41
N ALA A 152 13.85 0.57 -6.91
CA ALA A 152 15.17 0.46 -7.52
C ALA A 152 15.68 -0.99 -7.56
N GLY A 153 15.39 -1.79 -6.53
CA GLY A 153 15.69 -3.23 -6.50
C GLY A 153 14.93 -3.99 -7.58
N GLN A 154 13.62 -3.80 -7.67
CA GLN A 154 12.76 -4.44 -8.68
C GLN A 154 13.15 -4.06 -10.11
N LEU A 155 13.38 -2.77 -10.38
CA LEU A 155 13.80 -2.30 -11.70
C LEU A 155 15.17 -2.86 -12.09
N ARG A 156 16.08 -3.02 -11.14
CA ARG A 156 17.39 -3.65 -11.39
C ARG A 156 17.24 -5.13 -11.74
N GLU A 157 16.37 -5.87 -11.05
CA GLU A 157 16.07 -7.28 -11.37
C GLU A 157 15.46 -7.43 -12.77
N LEU A 158 14.60 -6.50 -13.16
CA LEU A 158 14.01 -6.42 -14.49
C LEU A 158 14.91 -5.77 -15.55
N ARG A 159 16.14 -5.35 -15.18
CA ARG A 159 17.08 -4.60 -16.05
C ARG A 159 16.52 -3.30 -16.64
N LEU A 160 15.54 -2.70 -15.97
CA LEU A 160 14.86 -1.44 -16.32
C LEU A 160 15.44 -0.22 -15.61
N GLN A 161 16.52 -0.39 -14.84
CA GLN A 161 17.17 0.71 -14.12
C GLN A 161 17.66 1.78 -15.09
N GLY A 162 17.21 3.03 -14.91
CA GLY A 162 17.55 4.16 -15.77
C GLY A 162 16.79 4.21 -17.10
N VAL A 163 15.94 3.21 -17.39
CA VAL A 163 15.07 3.19 -18.58
C VAL A 163 13.66 3.68 -18.22
N VAL A 164 13.18 3.28 -17.04
CA VAL A 164 11.85 3.67 -16.53
C VAL A 164 12.00 4.24 -15.14
N GLU A 165 11.29 5.33 -14.87
CA GLU A 165 11.15 5.91 -13.55
C GLU A 165 9.68 6.14 -13.22
N PHE A 166 9.35 6.02 -11.94
CA PHE A 166 8.00 6.26 -11.43
C PHE A 166 8.05 7.36 -10.33
N PRO A 167 8.18 8.64 -10.72
CA PRO A 167 8.28 9.76 -9.78
C PRO A 167 7.07 9.85 -8.83
N GLY A 168 5.87 9.50 -9.29
CA GLY A 168 4.66 9.54 -8.45
C GLY A 168 4.71 8.61 -7.23
N LEU A 169 5.47 7.51 -7.32
CA LEU A 169 5.65 6.52 -6.25
C LEU A 169 6.79 6.86 -5.30
N THR A 170 7.80 7.59 -5.79
CA THR A 170 9.04 7.87 -5.04
C THR A 170 9.10 9.29 -4.48
N GLY A 171 8.23 10.19 -4.93
CA GLY A 171 8.12 11.55 -4.44
C GLY A 171 7.50 11.67 -3.05
N PRO A 172 7.64 12.84 -2.38
CA PRO A 172 6.98 13.09 -1.10
C PRO A 172 5.47 12.90 -1.23
N ALA A 173 4.82 12.37 -0.20
CA ALA A 173 3.36 12.32 -0.18
C ALA A 173 2.88 13.76 -0.31
N ARG A 174 2.00 14.04 -1.29
CA ARG A 174 1.42 15.38 -1.41
C ARG A 174 0.73 15.68 -0.08
N SER A 175 1.27 16.68 0.63
CA SER A 175 0.73 17.27 1.85
C SER A 175 -0.57 18.01 1.56
#